data_AF-A0A6P2CQY0-F1
#
_entry.id   AF-A0A6P2CQY0-F1
#
_cell.length_a   1.000
_cell.length_b   1.000
_cell.length_c   1.000
_cell.angle_alpha   90.00
_cell.angle_beta   90.00
_cell.angle_gamma   90.00
#
_symmetry.space_group_name_H-M   'P 1'
#
loop_
_entity.id
_entity.type
_entity.pdbx_description
1 polymer ?
#
loop_
_entity_poly.entity_id
_entity_poly.type
_entity_poly.pdbx_seq_one_letter_code
_entity_poly.pdbx_strand_id
1 'polypeptide(L)'
;MNSIPWWGYVILAGLAWGTYVPIIFFGGQMLSPLNAQGNAIGVGGRLASILSVGVAYMVMAVVIPVALMATRDDAQASWRTVGLVFSGLAGVAGAVGAICVIFASKAAVDQAIIEGVDRATYRMYIAPLIFCLAPLINTVLSSVWHPNAKTGEWSNFHFEMPGLKLWAGIILVAAGTFLVLMSKEEAEASKGKPASPPPAAPTESPSPAQP
;
A
#
# COMPACT_ATOMS: atom_id res chain seq x y z
N MET A 1 26.27 1.17 21.23
CA MET A 1 24.86 0.97 20.80
C MET A 1 24.92 0.36 19.41
N ASN A 2 24.42 -0.85 19.19
CA ASN A 2 24.37 -1.42 17.84
C ASN A 2 23.36 -0.62 17.02
N SER A 3 23.85 0.31 16.21
CA SER A 3 23.04 1.07 15.27
C SER A 3 22.46 0.10 14.24
N ILE A 4 21.14 0.10 14.10
CA ILE A 4 20.46 -0.65 13.04
C ILE A 4 21.01 -0.12 11.70
N PRO A 5 21.49 -1.00 10.80
CA PRO A 5 22.00 -0.57 9.51
C PRO A 5 20.86 0.02 8.64
N TRP A 6 21.20 0.87 7.68
CA TRP A 6 20.22 1.57 6.83
C TRP A 6 19.22 0.62 6.15
N TRP A 7 19.67 -0.56 5.72
CA TRP A 7 18.81 -1.56 5.09
C TRP A 7 17.78 -2.16 6.06
N GLY A 8 18.06 -2.15 7.37
CA GLY A 8 17.09 -2.57 8.39
C GLY A 8 15.88 -1.63 8.43
N TYR A 9 16.10 -0.33 8.33
CA TYR A 9 15.01 0.65 8.21
C TYR A 9 14.24 0.50 6.90
N VAL A 10 14.91 0.14 5.79
CA VAL A 10 14.25 -0.14 4.51
C VAL A 10 13.32 -1.35 4.63
N ILE A 11 13.74 -2.43 5.29
CA ILE A 11 12.89 -3.60 5.53
C ILE A 11 11.67 -3.22 6.38
N LEU A 12 11.88 -2.50 7.49
CA LEU A 12 10.78 -2.03 8.34
C LEU A 12 9.81 -1.13 7.59
N ALA A 13 10.31 -0.22 6.76
CA ALA A 13 9.50 0.64 5.90
C ALA A 13 8.68 -0.19 4.90
N GLY A 14 9.30 -1.19 4.26
CA GLY A 14 8.62 -2.12 3.36
C GLY A 14 7.52 -2.93 4.06
N LEU A 15 7.77 -3.40 5.28
CA LEU A 15 6.77 -4.12 6.09
C LEU A 15 5.60 -3.22 6.51
N ALA A 16 5.89 -2.00 6.97
CA ALA A 16 4.86 -1.04 7.37
C ALA A 16 3.96 -0.64 6.19
N TRP A 17 4.55 -0.29 5.05
CA TRP A 17 3.80 0.08 3.85
C TRP A 17 3.10 -1.10 3.17
N GLY A 18 3.73 -2.28 3.17
CA GLY A 18 3.13 -3.50 2.62
C GLY A 18 1.90 -3.97 3.39
N THR A 19 1.90 -3.83 4.71
CA THR A 19 0.76 -4.18 5.57
C THR A 19 -0.32 -3.10 5.63
N TYR A 20 0.03 -1.84 5.32
CA TYR A 20 -0.89 -0.70 5.37
C TYR A 20 -2.17 -0.93 4.54
N VAL A 21 -2.05 -1.32 3.26
CA VAL A 21 -3.21 -1.41 2.35
C VAL A 21 -4.23 -2.47 2.82
N PRO A 22 -3.85 -3.71 3.19
CA PRO A 22 -4.79 -4.67 3.77
C PRO A 22 -5.44 -4.20 5.08
N ILE A 23 -4.67 -3.56 5.98
CA ILE A 23 -5.17 -3.12 7.28
C ILE A 23 -6.19 -1.98 7.13
N ILE A 24 -5.88 -0.96 6.31
CA ILE A 24 -6.79 0.17 6.09
C ILE A 24 -8.05 -0.26 5.33
N PHE A 25 -7.90 -1.27 4.47
CA PHE A 25 -9.02 -1.86 3.77
C PHE A 25 -10.02 -2.49 4.75
N PHE A 26 -9.53 -3.40 5.60
CA PHE A 26 -10.31 -4.07 6.64
C PHE A 26 -10.91 -3.06 7.63
N GLY A 27 -10.09 -2.15 8.16
CA GLY A 27 -10.53 -1.11 9.09
C GLY A 27 -11.65 -0.26 8.50
N GLY A 28 -11.52 0.18 7.25
CA GLY A 28 -12.59 0.96 6.63
C GLY A 28 -13.84 0.16 6.27
N GLN A 29 -13.77 -1.17 6.15
CA GLN A 29 -14.98 -2.00 6.04
C GLN A 29 -15.71 -2.06 7.39
N MET A 30 -14.97 -2.23 8.48
CA MET A 30 -15.54 -2.29 9.83
C MET A 30 -16.12 -0.94 10.29
N LEU A 31 -15.57 0.17 9.78
CA LEU A 31 -16.08 1.52 10.02
C LEU A 31 -17.22 1.93 9.08
N SER A 32 -17.49 1.15 8.02
CA SER A 32 -18.58 1.47 7.09
C SER A 32 -19.93 1.16 7.74
N PRO A 33 -20.88 2.10 7.75
CA PRO A 33 -22.21 1.82 8.26
C PRO A 33 -22.90 0.78 7.37
N LEU A 34 -23.61 -0.16 7.99
CA LEU A 34 -24.28 -1.26 7.30
C LEU A 34 -25.77 -0.97 7.14
N ASN A 35 -26.38 -1.38 6.02
CA ASN A 35 -27.84 -1.44 5.93
C ASN A 35 -28.40 -2.62 6.71
N ALA A 36 -29.73 -2.69 6.83
CA ALA A 36 -30.43 -3.82 7.44
C ALA A 36 -30.10 -5.19 6.79
N GLN A 37 -29.54 -5.19 5.58
CA GLN A 37 -29.10 -6.37 4.84
C GLN A 37 -27.59 -6.66 5.01
N GLY A 38 -26.88 -5.96 5.91
CA GLY A 38 -25.46 -6.18 6.18
C GLY A 38 -24.49 -5.66 5.12
N ASN A 39 -24.94 -4.83 4.18
CA ASN A 39 -24.09 -4.21 3.16
C ASN A 39 -23.61 -2.83 3.58
N ALA A 40 -22.33 -2.56 3.35
CA ALA A 40 -21.74 -1.23 3.56
C ALA A 40 -22.45 -0.17 2.72
N ILE A 41 -22.84 0.93 3.35
CA ILE A 41 -23.49 2.07 2.70
C ILE A 41 -22.63 3.33 2.86
N GLY A 42 -22.60 4.15 1.81
CA GLY A 42 -22.05 5.50 1.86
C GLY A 42 -20.51 5.55 2.03
N VAL A 43 -20.01 6.75 2.27
CA VAL A 43 -18.57 7.05 2.35
C VAL A 43 -18.03 7.14 3.78
N GLY A 44 -18.91 7.03 4.79
CA GLY A 44 -18.58 7.27 6.20
C GLY A 44 -17.38 6.45 6.71
N GLY A 45 -17.34 5.15 6.42
CA GLY A 45 -16.21 4.29 6.84
C GLY A 45 -14.86 4.70 6.24
N ARG A 46 -14.86 5.28 5.04
CA ARG A 46 -13.63 5.78 4.40
C ARG A 46 -13.19 7.10 4.99
N LEU A 47 -14.12 8.01 5.25
CA LEU A 47 -13.82 9.27 5.96
C LEU A 47 -13.31 9.00 7.38
N ALA A 48 -13.92 8.06 8.10
CA ALA A 48 -13.46 7.62 9.42
C ALA A 48 -12.06 6.98 9.35
N SER A 49 -11.77 6.21 8.29
CA SER A 49 -10.43 5.65 8.06
C SER A 49 -9.38 6.75 7.81
N ILE A 50 -9.69 7.73 6.96
CA ILE A 50 -8.81 8.88 6.68
C ILE A 50 -8.55 9.65 7.98
N LEU A 51 -9.58 9.91 8.78
CA LEU A 51 -9.45 10.59 10.06
C LEU A 51 -8.55 9.80 11.02
N SER A 52 -8.73 8.47 11.10
CA SER A 52 -7.92 7.59 11.94
C SER A 52 -6.44 7.62 11.54
N VAL A 53 -6.15 7.61 10.24
CA VAL A 53 -4.78 7.77 9.71
C VAL A 53 -4.22 9.14 10.07
N GLY A 54 -5.02 10.21 9.93
CA GLY A 54 -4.62 11.57 10.30
C GLY A 54 -4.24 11.71 11.78
N VAL A 55 -5.02 11.11 12.69
CA VAL A 55 -4.71 11.08 14.13
C VAL A 55 -3.42 10.32 14.40
N ALA A 56 -3.24 9.15 13.77
CA ALA A 56 -2.01 8.37 13.91
C ALA A 56 -0.78 9.17 13.42
N TYR A 57 -0.91 9.88 12.30
CA TYR A 57 0.17 10.73 11.77
C TYR A 57 0.46 11.93 12.67
N MET A 58 -0.55 12.54 13.30
CA MET A 58 -0.30 13.59 14.30
C MET A 58 0.56 13.06 15.45
N VAL A 59 0.25 11.88 15.99
CA VAL A 59 1.04 11.28 17.07
C VAL A 59 2.45 10.94 16.58
N MET A 60 2.57 10.24 15.47
CA MET A 60 3.86 9.72 14.99
C MET A 60 4.77 10.80 14.40
N ALA A 61 4.21 11.80 13.72
CA ALA A 61 4.96 12.81 12.98
C ALA A 61 5.02 14.19 13.67
N VAL A 62 4.28 14.40 14.76
CA VAL A 62 4.36 15.63 15.57
C VAL A 62 4.77 15.33 16.99
N VAL A 63 4.00 14.50 17.72
CA VAL A 63 4.25 14.26 19.15
C VAL A 63 5.61 13.60 19.39
N ILE A 64 5.93 12.54 18.64
CA ILE A 64 7.21 11.83 18.81
C ILE A 64 8.42 12.72 18.45
N PRO A 65 8.48 13.39 17.28
CA PRO A 65 9.60 14.27 16.96
C PRO A 65 9.77 15.42 17.95
N VAL A 66 8.68 16.05 18.41
CA VAL A 66 8.74 17.11 19.42
C VAL A 66 9.32 16.60 20.74
N ALA A 67 8.88 15.43 21.20
CA ALA A 67 9.42 14.81 22.41
C ALA A 67 10.92 14.48 22.27
N LEU A 68 11.34 13.97 21.11
CA LEU A 68 12.75 13.66 20.84
C LEU A 68 13.60 14.93 20.77
N MET A 69 13.13 15.99 20.11
CA MET A 69 13.83 17.29 20.07
C MET A 69 13.93 17.94 21.46
N ALA A 70 12.93 17.74 22.32
CA ALA A 70 12.94 18.27 23.69
C ALA A 70 13.85 17.49 24.65
N THR A 71 14.16 16.23 24.36
CA THR A 71 14.89 15.33 25.27
C THR A 71 16.33 15.04 24.81
N ARG A 72 16.69 15.41 23.58
CA ARG A 72 17.98 15.08 22.98
C ARG A 72 18.75 16.32 22.53
N ASP A 73 19.97 16.45 23.03
CA ASP A 73 20.87 17.56 22.68
C ASP A 73 21.37 17.50 21.23
N ASP A 74 21.41 16.30 20.63
CA ASP A 74 21.82 16.07 19.24
C ASP A 74 20.69 16.30 18.22
N ALA A 75 19.48 16.65 18.67
CA ALA A 75 18.30 16.81 17.83
C ALA A 75 17.99 18.27 17.45
N GLN A 76 18.97 19.17 17.54
CA GLN A 76 18.81 20.58 17.16
C GLN A 76 18.69 20.74 15.63
N ALA A 77 17.54 21.23 15.17
CA ALA A 77 17.30 21.51 13.76
C ALA A 77 17.77 22.91 13.36
N SER A 78 18.22 23.09 12.11
CA SER A 78 18.66 24.39 11.57
C SER A 78 17.52 25.29 11.10
N TRP A 79 16.26 24.84 11.21
CA TRP A 79 15.01 25.57 10.92
C TRP A 79 15.01 26.42 9.62
N ARG A 80 15.66 25.93 8.56
CA ARG A 80 15.71 26.64 7.27
C ARG A 80 14.34 26.62 6.60
N THR A 81 13.83 27.78 6.18
CA THR A 81 12.51 27.92 5.52
C THR A 81 12.34 27.01 4.30
N VAL A 82 13.37 26.88 3.46
CA VAL A 82 13.35 25.98 2.30
C VAL A 82 13.13 24.53 2.74
N GLY A 83 13.80 24.09 3.80
CA GLY A 83 13.59 22.77 4.40
C GLY A 83 12.17 22.60 4.90
N LEU A 84 11.63 23.58 5.64
CA LEU A 84 10.26 23.54 6.14
C LEU A 84 9.23 23.42 5.00
N VAL A 85 9.38 24.19 3.92
CA VAL A 85 8.47 24.16 2.78
C VAL A 85 8.49 22.79 2.10
N PHE A 86 9.67 22.28 1.74
CA PHE A 86 9.77 20.98 1.04
C PHE A 86 9.40 19.80 1.93
N SER A 87 9.69 19.84 3.24
CA SER A 87 9.20 18.85 4.20
C SER A 87 7.68 18.90 4.34
N GLY A 88 7.08 20.10 4.35
CA GLY A 88 5.63 20.28 4.35
C GLY A 88 4.98 19.73 3.08
N LEU A 89 5.54 20.05 1.90
CA LEU A 89 5.08 19.52 0.61
C LEU A 89 5.20 17.98 0.55
N ALA A 90 6.28 17.41 1.07
CA ALA A 90 6.43 15.96 1.18
C ALA A 90 5.33 15.34 2.09
N GLY A 91 5.01 16.00 3.21
CA GLY A 91 3.91 15.59 4.09
C GLY A 91 2.55 15.62 3.38
N VAL A 92 2.26 16.68 2.63
CA VAL A 92 1.03 16.79 1.82
C VAL A 92 0.98 15.69 0.76
N ALA A 93 2.07 15.45 0.04
CA ALA A 93 2.15 14.39 -0.97
C ALA A 93 1.87 13.00 -0.35
N GLY A 94 2.41 12.72 0.83
CA GLY A 94 2.13 11.49 1.58
C GLY A 94 0.67 11.36 2.01
N ALA A 95 0.07 12.43 2.54
CA ALA A 95 -1.33 12.45 2.94
C ALA A 95 -2.29 12.26 1.75
N VAL A 96 -2.02 12.94 0.63
CA VAL A 96 -2.76 12.76 -0.62
C VAL A 96 -2.63 11.33 -1.12
N GLY A 97 -1.42 10.75 -1.10
CA GLY A 97 -1.21 9.34 -1.45
C GLY A 97 -2.05 8.38 -0.61
N ALA A 98 -2.08 8.55 0.72
CA ALA A 98 -2.88 7.73 1.63
C ALA A 98 -4.40 7.86 1.35
N ILE A 99 -4.88 9.07 1.09
CA ILE A 99 -6.27 9.34 0.71
C ILE A 99 -6.61 8.66 -0.62
N CYS A 100 -5.73 8.78 -1.63
CA CYS A 100 -5.89 8.13 -2.92
C CYS A 100 -5.95 6.60 -2.80
N VAL A 101 -5.17 5.97 -1.92
CA VAL A 101 -5.26 4.52 -1.66
C VAL A 101 -6.65 4.13 -1.12
N ILE A 102 -7.19 4.92 -0.20
CA ILE A 102 -8.50 4.66 0.42
C ILE A 102 -9.62 4.80 -0.63
N PHE A 103 -9.56 5.83 -1.48
CA PHE A 103 -10.54 6.02 -2.55
C PHE A 103 -10.37 5.03 -3.70
N ALA A 104 -9.14 4.67 -4.09
CA ALA A 104 -8.87 3.63 -5.07
C ALA A 104 -9.45 2.29 -4.61
N SER A 105 -9.35 1.99 -3.31
CA SER A 105 -9.95 0.79 -2.73
C SER A 105 -11.47 0.77 -2.90
N LYS A 106 -12.14 1.92 -2.70
CA LYS A 106 -13.59 2.07 -2.94
C LYS A 106 -13.93 1.86 -4.41
N ALA A 107 -13.24 2.58 -5.30
CA ALA A 107 -13.46 2.49 -6.73
C ALA A 107 -13.31 1.05 -7.24
N ALA A 108 -12.31 0.31 -6.75
CA ALA A 108 -12.12 -1.10 -7.05
C ALA A 108 -13.29 -1.99 -6.59
N VAL A 109 -13.89 -1.72 -5.42
CA VAL A 109 -15.10 -2.45 -4.96
C VAL A 109 -16.28 -2.16 -5.86
N ASP A 110 -16.50 -0.88 -6.17
CA ASP A 110 -17.66 -0.45 -6.95
C ASP A 110 -17.60 -1.06 -8.35
N GLN A 111 -16.41 -1.09 -8.98
CA GLN A 111 -16.19 -1.76 -10.26
C GLN A 111 -16.45 -3.27 -10.18
N ALA A 112 -15.95 -3.94 -9.13
CA ALA A 112 -16.22 -5.37 -8.95
C ALA A 112 -17.71 -5.68 -8.84
N ILE A 113 -18.49 -4.81 -8.17
CA ILE A 113 -19.94 -4.95 -8.04
C ILE A 113 -20.63 -4.77 -9.41
N ILE A 114 -20.21 -3.78 -10.20
CA ILE A 114 -20.78 -3.50 -11.53
C ILE A 114 -20.59 -4.70 -12.47
N GLU A 115 -19.42 -5.32 -12.42
CA GLU A 115 -19.07 -6.45 -13.27
C GLU A 115 -19.50 -7.81 -12.72
N GLY A 116 -20.03 -7.86 -11.50
CA GLY A 116 -20.46 -9.09 -10.85
C GLY A 116 -19.31 -10.04 -10.48
N VAL A 117 -18.08 -9.53 -10.40
CA VAL A 117 -16.89 -10.29 -9.99
C VAL A 117 -16.66 -10.18 -8.48
N ASP A 118 -15.76 -11.00 -7.94
CA ASP A 118 -15.46 -10.93 -6.51
C ASP A 118 -14.87 -9.56 -6.13
N ARG A 119 -15.26 -9.07 -4.96
CA ARG A 119 -14.84 -7.75 -4.49
C ARG A 119 -13.34 -7.68 -4.23
N ALA A 120 -12.63 -8.81 -4.09
CA ALA A 120 -11.18 -8.83 -3.94
C ALA A 120 -10.44 -8.64 -5.28
N THR A 121 -11.08 -8.96 -6.41
CA THR A 121 -10.43 -8.99 -7.74
C THR A 121 -9.71 -7.69 -8.06
N TYR A 122 -10.37 -6.53 -8.04
CA TYR A 122 -9.68 -5.28 -8.40
C TYR A 122 -8.76 -4.73 -7.31
N ARG A 123 -8.97 -5.14 -6.05
CA ARG A 123 -8.19 -4.63 -4.92
C ARG A 123 -6.77 -5.14 -4.90
N MET A 124 -6.55 -6.34 -5.43
CA MET A 124 -5.23 -6.98 -5.41
C MET A 124 -4.19 -6.23 -6.22
N TYR A 125 -4.62 -5.43 -7.20
CA TYR A 125 -3.73 -4.64 -8.06
C TYR A 125 -3.31 -3.30 -7.47
N ILE A 126 -4.07 -2.74 -6.50
CA ILE A 126 -3.85 -1.37 -6.03
C ILE A 126 -2.44 -1.20 -5.43
N ALA A 127 -2.09 -2.02 -4.43
CA ALA A 127 -0.79 -1.90 -3.77
C ALA A 127 0.37 -2.18 -4.75
N PRO A 128 0.39 -3.29 -5.50
CA PRO A 128 1.49 -3.59 -6.42
C PRO A 128 1.67 -2.54 -7.52
N LEU A 129 0.58 -1.97 -8.07
CA LEU A 129 0.68 -0.89 -9.05
C LEU A 129 1.32 0.37 -8.45
N ILE A 130 0.92 0.77 -7.24
CA ILE A 130 1.49 1.94 -6.55
C ILE A 130 2.97 1.72 -6.24
N PHE A 131 3.32 0.56 -5.68
CA PHE A 131 4.70 0.25 -5.31
C PHE A 131 5.60 -0.05 -6.52
N CYS A 132 5.03 -0.37 -7.68
CA CYS A 132 5.76 -0.42 -8.95
C CYS A 132 5.97 0.98 -9.54
N LEU A 133 4.99 1.89 -9.46
CA LEU A 133 5.13 3.25 -10.01
C LEU A 133 6.04 4.14 -9.17
N ALA A 134 6.02 4.00 -7.84
CA ALA A 134 6.75 4.91 -6.95
C ALA A 134 8.27 4.95 -7.21
N PRO A 135 8.99 3.82 -7.39
CA PRO A 135 10.40 3.83 -7.75
C PRO A 135 10.69 4.50 -9.09
N LEU A 136 9.82 4.31 -10.08
CA LEU A 136 9.95 4.92 -11.42
C LEU A 136 9.84 6.45 -11.32
N ILE A 137 8.78 6.95 -10.68
CA ILE A 137 8.55 8.38 -10.49
C ILE A 137 9.70 9.00 -9.70
N ASN A 138 10.12 8.37 -8.61
CA ASN A 138 11.23 8.85 -7.80
C ASN A 138 12.53 8.94 -8.61
N THR A 139 12.80 7.94 -9.46
CA THR A 139 14.01 7.94 -10.29
C THR A 139 13.95 9.04 -11.34
N VAL A 140 12.85 9.16 -12.07
CA VAL A 140 12.67 10.22 -13.08
C VAL A 140 12.80 11.59 -12.44
N LEU A 141 12.16 11.82 -11.29
CA LEU A 141 12.26 13.07 -10.56
C LEU A 141 13.70 13.35 -10.12
N SER A 142 14.41 12.35 -9.60
CA SER A 142 15.81 12.48 -9.20
C SER A 142 16.77 12.67 -10.39
N SER A 143 16.37 12.28 -11.60
CA SER A 143 17.16 12.52 -12.82
C SER A 143 17.03 13.95 -13.34
N VAL A 144 15.91 14.63 -13.06
CA VAL A 144 15.63 16.00 -13.52
C VAL A 144 15.88 17.06 -12.45
N TRP A 145 15.72 16.72 -11.18
CA TRP A 145 15.70 17.69 -10.09
C TRP A 145 16.88 17.45 -9.14
N HIS A 146 17.82 18.41 -9.14
CA HIS A 146 19.09 18.33 -8.43
C HIS A 146 19.26 19.47 -7.42
N PRO A 147 18.46 19.50 -6.35
CA PRO A 147 18.51 20.57 -5.36
C PRO A 147 19.85 20.56 -4.60
N ASN A 148 20.44 21.75 -4.40
CA ASN A 148 21.65 21.90 -3.62
C ASN A 148 21.32 22.22 -2.16
N ALA A 149 21.49 21.23 -1.29
CA ALA A 149 21.20 21.36 0.14
C ALA A 149 22.06 22.43 0.84
N LYS A 150 23.30 22.67 0.38
CA LYS A 150 24.26 23.61 1.00
C LYS A 150 23.90 25.06 0.69
N THR A 151 23.59 25.38 -0.57
CA THR A 151 23.22 26.74 -0.99
C THR A 151 21.74 27.02 -0.74
N GLY A 152 20.89 25.99 -0.64
CA GLY A 152 19.43 26.13 -0.56
C GLY A 152 18.78 26.36 -1.93
N GLU A 153 19.56 26.29 -3.01
CA GLU A 153 19.06 26.41 -4.37
C GLU A 153 18.34 25.13 -4.78
N TRP A 154 17.01 25.22 -4.88
CA TRP A 154 16.14 24.12 -5.26
C TRP A 154 15.79 24.12 -6.75
N SER A 155 16.04 25.23 -7.48
CA SER A 155 15.65 25.41 -8.88
C SER A 155 16.67 24.85 -9.89
N ASN A 156 17.56 23.97 -9.46
CA ASN A 156 18.55 23.33 -10.32
C ASN A 156 17.90 22.14 -11.04
N PHE A 157 17.46 22.38 -12.27
CA PHE A 157 16.86 21.37 -13.14
C PHE A 157 17.77 21.11 -14.33
N HIS A 158 18.27 19.90 -14.44
CA HIS A 158 18.96 19.41 -15.64
C HIS A 158 18.65 17.92 -15.79
N PHE A 159 18.61 17.45 -17.04
CA PHE A 159 18.34 16.04 -17.31
C PHE A 159 19.66 15.27 -17.34
N GLU A 160 19.96 14.55 -16.27
CA GLU A 160 21.01 13.55 -16.27
C GLU A 160 20.43 12.21 -16.68
N MET A 161 20.77 11.77 -17.90
CA MET A 161 20.22 10.56 -18.48
C MET A 161 20.69 9.33 -17.68
N PRO A 162 19.77 8.57 -17.07
CA PRO A 162 20.14 7.34 -16.39
C PRO A 162 20.66 6.34 -17.41
N GLY A 163 21.80 5.70 -17.13
CA GLY A 163 22.36 4.69 -18.03
C GLY A 163 21.39 3.51 -18.28
N LEU A 164 21.71 2.65 -19.25
CA LEU A 164 20.90 1.49 -19.66
C LEU A 164 20.41 0.58 -18.50
N LYS A 165 21.12 0.61 -17.37
CA LYS A 165 20.77 -0.09 -16.12
C LYS A 165 19.41 0.32 -15.56
N LEU A 166 18.98 1.58 -15.73
CA LEU A 166 17.66 2.01 -15.28
C LEU A 166 16.55 1.27 -16.03
N TRP A 167 16.65 1.23 -17.36
CA TRP A 167 15.66 0.56 -18.21
C TRP A 167 15.57 -0.94 -17.91
N ALA A 168 16.71 -1.60 -17.71
CA ALA A 168 16.76 -2.98 -17.25
C ALA A 168 16.09 -3.16 -15.87
N GLY A 169 16.35 -2.23 -14.94
CA GLY A 169 15.71 -2.22 -13.62
C GLY A 169 14.20 -2.05 -13.68
N ILE A 170 13.69 -1.16 -14.53
CA ILE A 170 12.26 -0.95 -14.75
C ILE A 170 11.61 -2.25 -15.26
N ILE A 171 12.23 -2.92 -16.24
CA ILE A 171 11.72 -4.18 -16.79
C ILE A 171 11.71 -5.27 -15.71
N LEU A 172 12.78 -5.39 -14.91
CA LEU A 172 12.87 -6.38 -13.84
C LEU A 172 11.84 -6.14 -12.73
N VAL A 173 11.61 -4.88 -12.33
CA VAL A 173 10.59 -4.52 -11.34
C VAL A 173 9.19 -4.80 -11.89
N ALA A 174 8.93 -4.45 -13.14
CA ALA A 174 7.66 -4.74 -13.79
C ALA A 174 7.40 -6.26 -13.87
N ALA A 175 8.40 -7.04 -14.29
CA ALA A 175 8.31 -8.49 -14.34
C ALA A 175 8.11 -9.12 -12.96
N GLY A 176 8.86 -8.67 -11.95
CA GLY A 176 8.69 -9.13 -10.57
C GLY A 176 7.31 -8.82 -10.01
N THR A 177 6.81 -7.60 -10.25
CA THR A 177 5.46 -7.19 -9.84
C THR A 177 4.39 -8.02 -10.55
N PHE A 178 4.56 -8.26 -11.85
CA PHE A 178 3.68 -9.13 -12.63
C PHE A 178 3.63 -10.55 -12.07
N LEU A 179 4.78 -11.16 -11.77
CA LEU A 179 4.83 -12.51 -11.18
C LEU A 179 4.14 -12.57 -9.81
N VAL A 180 4.30 -11.55 -8.97
CA VAL A 180 3.61 -11.46 -7.67
C VAL A 180 2.09 -11.37 -7.87
N LEU A 181 1.64 -10.56 -8.81
CA LEU A 181 0.21 -10.43 -9.15
C LEU A 181 -0.36 -11.71 -9.73
N MET A 182 0.33 -12.32 -10.69
CA MET A 182 -0.05 -13.58 -11.33
C MET A 182 -0.12 -14.72 -10.31
N SER A 183 0.88 -14.88 -9.44
CA SER A 183 0.87 -15.91 -8.40
C SER A 183 -0.30 -15.72 -7.42
N LYS A 184 -0.65 -14.47 -7.13
CA LYS A 184 -1.79 -14.15 -6.27
C LYS A 184 -3.13 -14.44 -6.95
N GLU A 185 -3.28 -14.08 -8.22
CA GLU A 185 -4.44 -14.45 -9.05
C GLU A 185 -4.62 -15.96 -9.12
N GLU A 186 -3.55 -16.72 -9.39
CA GLU A 186 -3.58 -18.19 -9.43
C GLU A 186 -4.01 -18.77 -8.08
N ALA A 187 -3.53 -18.21 -6.97
CA ALA A 187 -3.91 -18.64 -5.63
C ALA A 187 -5.39 -18.35 -5.31
N GLU A 188 -5.93 -17.22 -5.77
CA GLU A 188 -7.35 -16.88 -5.59
C GLU A 188 -8.26 -17.70 -6.52
N ALA A 189 -7.86 -17.91 -7.79
CA ALA A 189 -8.57 -18.78 -8.74
C ALA A 189 -8.61 -20.24 -8.24
N SER A 190 -7.56 -20.72 -7.58
CA SER A 190 -7.49 -22.06 -7.00
C SER A 190 -8.45 -22.27 -5.84
N LYS A 191 -8.83 -21.21 -5.11
CA LYS A 191 -9.83 -21.27 -4.03
C LYS A 191 -11.28 -21.34 -4.55
N GLY A 192 -11.50 -21.07 -5.83
CA GLY A 192 -12.80 -21.14 -6.50
C GLY A 192 -13.19 -22.53 -7.01
N LYS A 193 -12.30 -23.54 -6.95
CA LYS A 193 -12.68 -24.93 -7.26
C LYS A 193 -13.40 -25.53 -6.04
N PRO A 194 -14.69 -25.92 -6.15
CA PRO A 194 -15.30 -26.74 -5.13
C PRO A 194 -14.44 -27.98 -4.95
N ALA A 195 -14.06 -28.29 -3.71
CA ALA A 195 -13.53 -29.60 -3.39
C ALA A 195 -14.51 -30.63 -3.96
N SER A 196 -14.06 -31.44 -4.92
CA SER A 196 -14.86 -32.54 -5.44
C SER A 196 -15.35 -33.36 -4.23
N PRO A 197 -16.63 -33.72 -4.16
CA PRO A 197 -17.12 -34.54 -3.06
C PRO A 197 -16.24 -35.78 -2.96
N PRO A 198 -15.91 -36.27 -1.75
CA PRO A 198 -15.22 -37.54 -1.59
C PRO A 198 -15.99 -38.59 -2.42
N PRO A 199 -15.30 -39.49 -3.16
CA PRO A 199 -15.98 -40.55 -3.88
C PRO A 199 -16.93 -41.26 -2.94
N ALA A 200 -18.22 -41.27 -3.28
CA ALA A 200 -19.22 -41.99 -2.52
C ALA A 200 -18.76 -43.44 -2.39
N ALA A 201 -18.63 -43.92 -1.15
CA ALA A 201 -18.33 -45.31 -0.88
C ALA A 201 -19.36 -46.20 -1.61
N PRO A 202 -18.95 -47.33 -2.21
CA PRO A 202 -19.88 -48.23 -2.87
C PRO A 202 -20.94 -48.68 -1.86
N THR A 203 -22.20 -48.35 -2.13
CA THR A 203 -23.34 -48.93 -1.42
C THR A 203 -23.34 -50.43 -1.66
N GLU A 204 -23.06 -51.22 -0.62
CA GLU A 204 -23.27 -52.65 -0.64
C GLU A 204 -24.74 -52.94 -0.97
N SER A 205 -24.96 -53.67 -2.05
CA SER A 205 -26.27 -54.18 -2.45
C SER A 205 -26.82 -55.10 -1.36
N PRO A 206 -28.12 -55.02 -1.01
CA PRO A 206 -28.69 -55.91 -0.02
C PRO A 206 -28.73 -57.34 -0.57
N SER A 207 -28.13 -58.27 0.17
CA SER A 207 -28.11 -59.70 -0.14
C SER A 207 -29.55 -60.24 -0.18
N PRO A 208 -29.95 -61.00 -1.22
CA PRO A 208 -31.29 -61.54 -1.32
C PRO A 208 -31.47 -62.66 -0.29
N ALA A 209 -32.46 -62.48 0.58
CA ALA A 209 -32.93 -63.48 1.53
C ALA A 209 -33.43 -64.73 0.81
N GLN A 210 -32.95 -65.92 1.23
CA GLN A 210 -33.60 -67.22 1.01
C GLN A 210 -33.04 -68.27 1.99
N PRO A 211 -33.78 -69.36 2.28
CA PRO A 211 -35.18 -69.47 2.69
C PRO A 211 -35.34 -69.86 4.18
#